data_AF-A0A511MF62-F1
#
_entry.id   AF-A0A511MF62-F1
#
_cell.length_a   1.000
_cell.length_b   1.000
_cell.length_c   1.000
_cell.angle_alpha   90.00
_cell.angle_beta   90.00
_cell.angle_gamma   90.00
#
_symmetry.space_group_name_H-M   'P 1'
#
loop_
_entity.id
_entity.type
_entity.pdbx_description
1 polymer ?
#
loop_
_entity_poly.entity_id
_entity_poly.type
_entity_poly.pdbx_seq_one_letter_code
_entity_poly.pdbx_strand_id
1 'polypeptide(L)'
;MAKPLAALLAAGFSAALIAVSAAAHAVPAPIADPGEKASALQQEQAKDNLAKWSKIADGFCSGEKFSDQGIRDYYEAYKLTPLQYRNNVHPADEARRALMGPDRKYAPPLGSTDADELRHWQRLMCSSAEFKADWANAYKTYEEQLGTKMKPGMDEEEAILELYDKKMEMMLKVLAKENGEGPADDEED
;
A
#
# COMPACT_ATOMS: atom_id res chain seq x y z
N MET A 1 -4.23 24.93 -36.99
CA MET A 1 -4.82 25.16 -35.66
C MET A 1 -5.77 24.02 -35.35
N ALA A 2 -5.41 23.16 -34.39
CA ALA A 2 -6.32 22.25 -33.71
C ALA A 2 -5.74 22.01 -32.31
N LYS A 3 -6.61 22.12 -31.30
CA LYS A 3 -6.31 22.34 -29.88
C LYS A 3 -5.67 21.12 -29.20
N PRO A 4 -4.63 21.29 -28.37
CA PRO A 4 -4.32 20.35 -27.29
C PRO A 4 -5.12 20.78 -26.07
N LEU A 5 -5.97 19.93 -25.48
CA LEU A 5 -6.54 20.08 -24.12
C LEU A 5 -7.59 18.97 -23.88
N ALA A 6 -7.15 17.75 -23.57
CA ALA A 6 -8.01 16.70 -23.01
C ALA A 6 -7.23 15.62 -22.23
N ALA A 7 -5.97 15.87 -21.85
CA ALA A 7 -5.09 14.89 -21.19
C ALA A 7 -4.84 15.18 -19.71
N LEU A 8 -5.62 16.07 -19.08
CA LEU A 8 -5.31 16.59 -17.73
C LEU A 8 -6.41 16.36 -16.68
N LEU A 9 -7.50 15.67 -16.99
CA LEU A 9 -8.59 15.43 -16.02
C LEU A 9 -8.62 14.02 -15.43
N ALA A 10 -7.98 13.02 -16.04
CA ALA A 10 -7.86 11.68 -15.46
C ALA A 10 -6.70 11.55 -14.44
N ALA A 11 -5.79 12.52 -14.41
CA ALA A 11 -4.61 12.51 -13.53
C ALA A 11 -4.90 12.97 -12.09
N GLY A 12 -6.02 13.67 -11.86
CA GLY A 12 -6.33 14.27 -10.55
C GLY A 12 -6.87 13.29 -9.51
N PHE A 13 -7.76 12.37 -9.92
CA PHE A 13 -8.41 11.42 -9.00
C PHE A 13 -7.61 10.15 -8.77
N SER A 14 -6.86 9.70 -9.78
CA SER A 14 -5.86 8.65 -9.62
C SER A 14 -4.81 9.10 -8.60
N ALA A 15 -4.36 10.37 -8.63
CA ALA A 15 -3.41 10.86 -7.64
C ALA A 15 -3.98 10.91 -6.21
N ALA A 16 -5.29 11.13 -6.01
CA ALA A 16 -5.89 11.18 -4.68
C ALA A 16 -6.05 9.78 -4.05
N LEU A 17 -6.47 8.77 -4.83
CA LEU A 17 -6.55 7.38 -4.37
C LEU A 17 -5.16 6.70 -4.32
N ILE A 18 -4.26 7.01 -5.26
CA ILE A 18 -2.89 6.50 -5.29
C ILE A 18 -2.00 7.20 -4.24
N ALA A 19 -2.30 8.45 -3.85
CA ALA A 19 -1.63 9.08 -2.71
C ALA A 19 -1.96 8.37 -1.37
N VAL A 20 -3.08 7.63 -1.28
CA VAL A 20 -3.37 6.79 -0.10
C VAL A 20 -2.46 5.57 -0.06
N SER A 21 -2.03 5.02 -1.21
CA SER A 21 -1.13 3.85 -1.24
C SER A 21 0.32 4.13 -0.87
N ALA A 22 0.82 5.36 -1.03
CA ALA A 22 2.23 5.70 -0.76
C ALA A 22 2.47 6.18 0.69
N ALA A 23 1.43 6.52 1.43
CA ALA A 23 1.52 7.07 2.79
C ALA A 23 0.93 6.12 3.84
N ALA A 24 1.36 4.86 3.85
CA ALA A 24 0.88 3.85 4.81
C ALA A 24 1.21 4.15 6.29
N HIS A 25 1.84 5.29 6.59
CA HIS A 25 2.37 5.65 7.90
C HIS A 25 2.35 7.15 8.22
N ALA A 26 1.88 7.98 7.29
CA ALA A 26 1.44 9.33 7.63
C ALA A 26 -0.07 9.25 7.76
N VAL A 27 -0.59 9.67 8.92
CA VAL A 27 -2.01 9.99 9.09
C VAL A 27 -2.50 10.65 7.78
N PRO A 28 -3.58 10.15 7.15
CA PRO A 28 -4.02 10.68 5.87
C PRO A 28 -4.12 12.19 6.00
N ALA A 29 -3.36 12.91 5.17
CA ALA A 29 -3.46 14.35 5.11
C ALA A 29 -4.95 14.67 4.88
N PRO A 30 -5.55 15.57 5.69
CA PRO A 30 -6.95 15.93 5.50
C PRO A 30 -7.12 16.31 4.04
N ILE A 31 -8.09 15.68 3.37
CA ILE A 31 -8.40 15.88 1.96
C ILE A 31 -8.50 17.39 1.75
N ALA A 32 -7.44 17.97 1.17
CA ALA A 32 -7.46 19.34 0.72
C ALA A 32 -8.31 19.33 -0.54
N ASP A 33 -9.60 19.58 -0.34
CA ASP A 33 -10.65 19.72 -1.34
C ASP A 33 -10.14 20.22 -2.70
N PRO A 34 -10.29 19.41 -3.76
CA PRO A 34 -10.38 19.95 -5.10
C PRO A 34 -11.56 19.30 -5.83
N GLY A 35 -12.78 19.70 -5.46
CA GLY A 35 -13.94 19.61 -6.33
C GLY A 35 -15.11 18.86 -5.71
N GLU A 36 -16.13 19.61 -5.32
CA GLU A 36 -17.49 19.16 -5.09
C GLU A 36 -17.97 18.24 -6.23
N LYS A 37 -17.87 16.93 -6.01
CA LYS A 37 -18.77 15.84 -6.45
C LYS A 37 -18.14 14.48 -6.14
N ALA A 38 -17.65 14.31 -4.92
CA ALA A 38 -17.52 12.95 -4.41
C ALA A 38 -18.95 12.40 -4.24
N SER A 39 -19.32 11.32 -4.92
CA SER A 39 -20.63 10.69 -4.74
C SER A 39 -20.80 10.27 -3.28
N ALA A 40 -22.03 10.18 -2.78
CA ALA A 40 -22.28 9.72 -1.39
C ALA A 40 -21.62 8.35 -1.12
N LEU A 41 -21.58 7.49 -2.15
CA LEU A 41 -20.89 6.20 -2.16
C LEU A 41 -19.38 6.34 -1.87
N GLN A 42 -18.71 7.30 -2.51
CA GLN A 42 -17.27 7.54 -2.31
C GLN A 42 -16.95 8.07 -0.91
N GLN A 43 -17.83 8.90 -0.33
CA GLN A 43 -17.64 9.40 1.04
C GLN A 43 -17.85 8.30 2.10
N GLU A 44 -18.80 7.40 1.86
CA GLU A 44 -19.08 6.25 2.73
C GLU A 44 -17.94 5.23 2.65
N GLN A 45 -17.53 4.83 1.45
CA GLN A 45 -16.36 3.97 1.24
C GLN A 45 -15.07 4.60 1.80
N ALA A 46 -14.85 5.90 1.65
CA ALA A 46 -13.67 6.55 2.21
C ALA A 46 -13.61 6.44 3.75
N LYS A 47 -14.75 6.54 4.43
CA LYS A 47 -14.82 6.38 5.90
C LYS A 47 -14.57 4.94 6.32
N ASP A 48 -15.23 3.99 5.66
CA ASP A 48 -15.06 2.56 5.94
C ASP A 48 -13.64 2.09 5.66
N ASN A 49 -13.06 2.57 4.57
CA ASN A 49 -11.67 2.30 4.20
C ASN A 49 -10.72 2.86 5.25
N LEU A 50 -10.95 4.08 5.74
CA LEU A 50 -10.10 4.68 6.77
C LEU A 50 -10.15 3.87 8.09
N ALA A 51 -11.32 3.40 8.49
CA ALA A 51 -11.46 2.55 9.67
C ALA A 51 -10.77 1.19 9.50
N LYS A 52 -10.97 0.54 8.34
CA LYS A 52 -10.27 -0.71 7.97
C LYS A 52 -8.75 -0.50 7.99
N TRP A 53 -8.26 0.60 7.42
CA TRP A 53 -6.83 0.92 7.41
C TRP A 53 -6.24 1.15 8.78
N SER A 54 -6.93 1.88 9.67
CA SER A 54 -6.46 2.04 11.05
C SER A 54 -6.33 0.67 11.73
N LYS A 55 -7.34 -0.19 11.61
CA LYS A 55 -7.29 -1.55 12.15
C LYS A 55 -6.12 -2.35 11.57
N ILE A 56 -5.86 -2.22 10.27
CA ILE A 56 -4.76 -2.89 9.58
C ILE A 56 -3.40 -2.43 10.15
N ALA A 57 -3.19 -1.11 10.20
CA ALA A 57 -1.95 -0.51 10.68
C ALA A 57 -1.69 -0.81 12.16
N ASP A 58 -2.73 -0.66 12.99
CA ASP A 58 -2.66 -0.93 14.43
C ASP A 58 -2.40 -2.41 14.69
N GLY A 59 -3.05 -3.32 13.95
CA GLY A 59 -2.83 -4.76 14.06
C GLY A 59 -1.42 -5.18 13.62
N PHE A 60 -0.95 -4.69 12.47
CA PHE A 60 0.38 -5.01 11.95
C PHE A 60 1.52 -4.52 12.86
N CYS A 61 1.27 -3.46 13.63
CA CYS A 61 2.20 -2.90 14.60
C CYS A 61 1.88 -3.22 16.06
N SER A 62 0.83 -4.01 16.32
CA SER A 62 0.55 -4.54 17.64
C SER A 62 1.72 -5.45 18.04
N GLY A 63 2.19 -5.35 19.28
CA GLY A 63 3.44 -5.97 19.73
C GLY A 63 3.45 -7.51 19.75
N GLU A 64 2.46 -8.17 19.16
CA GLU A 64 2.42 -9.62 18.95
C GLU A 64 3.42 -10.03 17.86
N LYS A 65 4.08 -11.17 18.07
CA LYS A 65 5.11 -11.64 17.15
C LYS A 65 4.46 -12.23 15.91
N PHE A 66 4.33 -11.41 14.87
CA PHE A 66 4.01 -11.88 13.52
C PHE A 66 4.97 -12.99 13.10
N SER A 67 4.41 -14.05 12.53
CA SER A 67 5.17 -15.10 11.87
C SER A 67 5.85 -14.57 10.60
N ASP A 68 6.98 -15.16 10.21
CA ASP A 68 7.68 -14.76 8.98
C ASP A 68 6.79 -14.90 7.74
N GLN A 69 5.90 -15.92 7.74
CA GLN A 69 4.91 -16.10 6.68
C GLN A 69 3.85 -15.00 6.71
N GLY A 70 3.36 -14.62 7.90
CA GLY A 70 2.39 -13.53 8.05
C GLY A 70 2.94 -12.18 7.56
N ILE A 71 4.20 -11.85 7.88
CA ILE A 71 4.84 -10.62 7.38
C ILE A 71 4.94 -10.64 5.85
N ARG A 72 5.30 -11.78 5.28
CA ARG A 72 5.39 -11.96 3.82
C ARG A 72 4.02 -11.82 3.16
N ASP A 73 2.99 -12.49 3.68
CA ASP A 73 1.63 -12.43 3.13
C ASP A 73 1.07 -11.00 3.20
N TYR A 74 1.33 -10.30 4.32
CA TYR A 74 1.00 -8.88 4.46
C TYR A 74 1.72 -8.02 3.42
N TYR A 75 3.03 -8.24 3.22
CA TYR A 75 3.85 -7.48 2.27
C TYR A 75 3.41 -7.72 0.82
N GLU A 76 3.03 -8.95 0.45
CA GLU A 76 2.50 -9.26 -0.87
C GLU A 76 1.10 -8.66 -1.09
N ALA A 77 0.24 -8.65 -0.07
CA ALA A 77 -1.02 -7.90 -0.12
C ALA A 77 -0.76 -6.39 -0.29
N TYR A 78 0.26 -5.84 0.40
CA TYR A 78 0.66 -4.44 0.26
C TYR A 78 1.08 -4.07 -1.18
N LYS A 79 1.65 -5.02 -1.91
CA LYS A 79 2.06 -4.87 -3.31
C LYS A 79 0.90 -4.97 -4.31
N LEU A 80 -0.32 -5.22 -3.85
CA LEU A 80 -1.49 -5.19 -4.73
C LEU A 80 -1.73 -3.74 -5.21
N THR A 81 -1.75 -3.58 -6.54
CA THR A 81 -1.80 -2.30 -7.26
C THR A 81 -2.48 -2.46 -8.61
N PRO A 82 -3.25 -1.45 -9.08
CA PRO A 82 -3.84 -1.48 -10.41
C PRO A 82 -2.81 -1.14 -11.50
N LEU A 83 -1.62 -0.68 -11.14
CA LEU A 83 -0.58 -0.28 -12.09
C LEU A 83 0.22 -1.46 -12.62
N GLN A 84 0.60 -1.34 -13.89
CA GLN A 84 1.65 -2.13 -14.51
C GLN A 84 2.98 -1.38 -14.38
N TYR A 85 4.01 -2.08 -13.91
CA TYR A 85 5.35 -1.53 -13.74
C TYR A 85 6.32 -2.01 -14.81
N ARG A 86 7.29 -1.16 -15.15
CA ARG A 86 8.37 -1.46 -16.09
C ARG A 86 9.14 -2.69 -15.61
N ASN A 87 9.38 -3.63 -16.52
CA ASN A 87 10.09 -4.89 -16.25
C ASN A 87 9.47 -5.73 -15.11
N ASN A 88 8.20 -5.51 -14.75
CA ASN A 88 7.53 -6.14 -13.61
C ASN A 88 8.23 -5.92 -12.27
N VAL A 89 8.97 -4.81 -12.12
CA VAL A 89 9.65 -4.47 -10.86
C VAL A 89 8.70 -3.62 -10.01
N HIS A 90 8.39 -4.08 -8.79
CA HIS A 90 7.46 -3.38 -7.90
C HIS A 90 8.15 -2.25 -7.12
N PRO A 91 7.53 -1.06 -6.97
CA PRO A 91 8.09 0.06 -6.20
C PRO A 91 8.46 -0.28 -4.76
N ALA A 92 7.66 -1.11 -4.08
CA ALA A 92 7.96 -1.60 -2.73
C ALA A 92 9.32 -2.32 -2.64
N ASP A 93 9.65 -3.13 -3.65
CA ASP A 93 10.88 -3.93 -3.64
C ASP A 93 12.11 -3.01 -3.85
N GLU A 94 11.99 -2.03 -4.76
CA GLU A 94 13.04 -1.03 -5.00
C GLU A 94 13.18 -0.04 -3.83
N ALA A 95 12.09 0.40 -3.21
CA ALA A 95 12.12 1.23 -2.02
C ALA A 95 12.83 0.53 -0.86
N ARG A 96 12.52 -0.75 -0.63
CA ARG A 96 13.23 -1.58 0.36
C ARG A 96 14.71 -1.68 0.04
N ARG A 97 15.07 -2.01 -1.20
CA ARG A 97 16.48 -2.09 -1.62
C ARG A 97 17.22 -0.75 -1.47
N ALA A 98 16.57 0.36 -1.78
CA ALA A 98 17.17 1.69 -1.70
C ALA A 98 17.45 2.13 -0.26
N LEU A 99 16.56 1.78 0.67
CA LEU A 99 16.65 2.19 2.08
C LEU A 99 17.38 1.18 2.97
N MET A 100 17.25 -0.10 2.65
CA MET A 100 17.72 -1.23 3.48
C MET A 100 18.76 -2.10 2.77
N GLY A 101 19.22 -1.73 1.58
CA GLY A 101 20.32 -2.43 0.92
C GLY A 101 21.64 -2.37 1.70
N PRO A 102 22.67 -3.12 1.26
CA PRO A 102 24.00 -3.05 1.86
C PRO A 102 24.50 -1.60 1.90
N ASP A 103 25.12 -1.22 3.01
CA ASP A 103 25.68 0.13 3.26
C ASP A 103 24.65 1.27 3.30
N ARG A 104 23.35 0.96 3.39
CA ARG A 104 22.29 1.95 3.55
C ARG A 104 22.04 2.28 5.02
N LYS A 105 21.40 3.44 5.24
CA LYS A 105 21.05 3.96 6.56
C LYS A 105 20.26 2.98 7.41
N TYR A 106 19.38 2.20 6.78
CA TYR A 106 18.51 1.23 7.45
C TYR A 106 18.88 -0.21 7.07
N ALA A 107 20.16 -0.46 6.76
CA ALA A 107 20.62 -1.80 6.41
C ALA A 107 20.36 -2.76 7.59
N PRO A 108 19.83 -3.96 7.31
CA PRO A 108 19.75 -5.02 8.29
C PRO A 108 21.17 -5.55 8.61
N PRO A 109 21.32 -6.35 9.69
CA PRO A 109 22.61 -6.98 9.99
C PRO A 109 23.19 -7.74 8.80
N LEU A 110 24.52 -7.77 8.70
CA LEU A 110 25.20 -8.52 7.64
C LEU A 110 24.81 -9.99 7.67
N GLY A 111 24.53 -10.56 6.49
CA GLY A 111 24.10 -11.94 6.34
C GLY A 111 22.60 -12.18 6.58
N SER A 112 21.79 -11.13 6.73
CA SER A 112 20.34 -11.25 6.81
C SER A 112 19.73 -11.95 5.60
N THR A 113 18.79 -12.86 5.88
CA THR A 113 17.92 -13.48 4.88
C THR A 113 16.78 -12.54 4.49
N ASP A 114 16.05 -12.82 3.41
CA ASP A 114 14.86 -12.03 3.03
C ASP A 114 13.81 -11.95 4.16
N ALA A 115 13.64 -13.03 4.95
CA ALA A 115 12.76 -13.00 6.12
C ALA A 115 13.28 -12.05 7.21
N ASP A 116 14.59 -11.98 7.44
CA ASP A 116 15.19 -11.01 8.35
C ASP A 116 15.00 -9.57 7.87
N GLU A 117 15.14 -9.35 6.56
CA GLU A 117 14.90 -8.04 5.95
C GLU A 117 13.44 -7.61 6.13
N LEU A 118 12.47 -8.50 5.92
CA LEU A 118 11.05 -8.21 6.11
C LEU A 118 10.70 -7.95 7.59
N ARG A 119 11.27 -8.72 8.53
CA ARG A 119 11.15 -8.43 9.97
C ARG A 119 11.73 -7.06 10.32
N HIS A 120 12.89 -6.73 9.75
CA HIS A 120 13.53 -5.44 9.96
C HIS A 120 12.68 -4.30 9.40
N TRP A 121 12.11 -4.50 8.22
CA TRP A 121 11.18 -3.57 7.58
C TRP A 121 9.94 -3.34 8.45
N GLN A 122 9.24 -4.40 8.88
CA GLN A 122 8.08 -4.29 9.77
C GLN A 122 8.44 -3.49 11.03
N ARG A 123 9.53 -3.86 11.69
CA ARG A 123 9.98 -3.18 12.91
C ARG A 123 10.17 -1.69 12.68
N LEU A 124 10.87 -1.30 11.61
CA LEU A 124 11.10 0.11 11.29
C LEU A 124 9.81 0.84 10.90
N MET A 125 8.94 0.21 10.11
CA MET A 125 7.62 0.73 9.77
C MET A 125 6.80 0.99 11.03
N CYS A 126 6.89 0.15 12.05
CA CYS A 126 6.15 0.35 13.29
C CYS A 126 6.82 1.36 14.24
N SER A 127 8.15 1.36 14.35
CA SER A 127 8.86 2.06 15.42
C SER A 127 9.57 3.36 15.02
N SER A 128 9.77 3.66 13.73
CA SER A 128 10.59 4.80 13.28
C SER A 128 9.80 5.74 12.37
N ALA A 129 9.42 6.91 12.90
CA ALA A 129 8.78 7.98 12.12
C ALA A 129 9.65 8.45 10.94
N GLU A 130 10.96 8.47 11.12
CA GLU A 130 11.92 8.84 10.08
C GLU A 130 11.95 7.82 8.95
N PHE A 131 11.99 6.52 9.28
CA PHE A 131 11.92 5.47 8.27
C PHE A 131 10.60 5.50 7.50
N LYS A 132 9.47 5.71 8.20
CA LYS A 132 8.15 5.84 7.59
C LYS A 132 8.12 6.96 6.52
N ALA A 133 8.71 8.11 6.83
CA ALA A 133 8.80 9.23 5.90
C ALA A 133 9.72 8.94 4.72
N ASP A 134 10.92 8.39 4.98
CA ASP A 134 11.86 7.98 3.93
C ASP A 134 11.27 6.90 3.01
N TRP A 135 10.54 5.94 3.59
CA TRP A 135 9.81 4.89 2.87
C TRP A 135 8.75 5.48 1.94
N ALA A 136 7.87 6.36 2.46
CA ALA A 136 6.83 6.99 1.66
C ALA A 136 7.41 7.76 0.46
N ASN A 137 8.51 8.49 0.69
CA ASN A 137 9.21 9.24 -0.35
C ASN A 137 9.84 8.32 -1.40
N ALA A 138 10.55 7.26 -0.97
CA ALA A 138 11.17 6.30 -1.86
C ALA A 138 10.12 5.54 -2.67
N TYR A 139 9.07 5.05 -2.02
CA TYR A 139 7.97 4.33 -2.67
C TYR A 139 7.32 5.17 -3.76
N LYS A 140 6.93 6.42 -3.43
CA LYS A 140 6.34 7.34 -4.40
C LYS A 140 7.28 7.60 -5.58
N THR A 141 8.57 7.83 -5.30
CA THR A 141 9.57 8.06 -6.34
C THR A 141 9.66 6.88 -7.30
N TYR A 142 9.71 5.65 -6.79
CA TYR A 142 9.79 4.47 -7.64
C TYR A 142 8.47 4.15 -8.34
N GLU A 143 7.33 4.45 -7.72
CA GLU A 143 6.02 4.33 -8.37
C GLU A 143 5.91 5.24 -9.59
N GLU A 144 6.34 6.50 -9.48
CA GLU A 144 6.37 7.44 -10.60
C GLU A 144 7.38 7.03 -11.70
N GLN A 145 8.55 6.50 -11.30
CA GLN A 145 9.60 6.09 -12.25
C GLN A 145 9.28 4.79 -12.99
N LEU A 146 8.66 3.83 -12.29
CA LEU A 146 8.41 2.48 -12.79
C LEU A 146 6.99 2.33 -13.34
N GLY A 147 6.04 3.16 -12.90
CA GLY A 147 4.66 3.16 -13.38
C GLY A 147 4.61 3.38 -14.89
N THR A 148 3.90 2.50 -15.60
CA THR A 148 3.78 2.60 -17.07
C THR A 148 2.37 2.89 -17.51
N LYS A 149 1.40 2.09 -17.05
CA LYS A 149 -0.03 2.20 -17.37
C LYS A 149 -0.86 1.38 -16.38
N MET A 150 -2.18 1.49 -16.46
CA MET A 150 -3.09 0.59 -15.74
C MET A 150 -3.01 -0.84 -16.30
N LYS A 151 -3.21 -1.85 -15.45
CA LYS A 151 -3.41 -3.23 -15.87
C LYS A 151 -4.70 -3.32 -16.71
N PRO A 152 -4.80 -4.29 -17.64
CA PRO A 152 -6.04 -4.51 -18.39
C PRO A 152 -7.24 -4.72 -17.46
N GLY A 153 -8.35 -4.02 -17.69
CA GLY A 153 -9.56 -4.10 -16.86
C GLY A 153 -9.53 -3.26 -15.58
N MET A 154 -8.49 -2.44 -15.39
CA MET A 154 -8.37 -1.50 -14.27
C MET A 154 -8.58 -0.04 -14.73
N ASP A 155 -9.21 0.15 -15.87
CA ASP A 155 -9.55 1.45 -16.45
C ASP A 155 -10.86 2.04 -15.88
N GLU A 156 -11.67 1.19 -15.23
CA GLU A 156 -12.90 1.57 -14.56
C GLU A 156 -12.68 1.85 -13.07
N GLU A 157 -13.37 2.86 -12.54
CA GLU A 157 -13.27 3.25 -11.13
C GLU A 157 -13.69 2.11 -10.19
N GLU A 158 -14.75 1.39 -10.53
CA GLU A 158 -15.26 0.24 -9.77
C GLU A 158 -14.20 -0.85 -9.61
N ALA A 159 -13.49 -1.21 -10.68
CA ALA A 159 -12.43 -2.21 -10.64
C ALA A 159 -11.25 -1.79 -9.75
N ILE A 160 -10.93 -0.49 -9.72
CA ILE A 160 -9.89 0.04 -8.83
C ILE A 160 -10.32 -0.04 -7.37
N LEU A 161 -11.59 0.29 -7.08
CA LEU A 161 -12.15 0.22 -5.73
C LEU A 161 -12.23 -1.23 -5.23
N GLU A 162 -12.69 -2.17 -6.06
CA GLU A 162 -12.71 -3.60 -5.74
C GLU A 162 -11.31 -4.15 -5.43
N LEU A 163 -10.29 -3.74 -6.21
CA LEU A 163 -8.91 -4.14 -5.96
C LEU A 163 -8.41 -3.61 -4.60
N TYR A 164 -8.83 -2.42 -4.23
CA TYR A 164 -8.48 -1.80 -2.96
C TYR A 164 -9.15 -2.48 -1.77
N ASP A 165 -10.44 -2.83 -1.91
CA ASP A 165 -11.13 -3.65 -0.91
C ASP A 165 -10.46 -5.01 -0.74
N LYS A 166 -10.18 -5.70 -1.85
CA LYS A 166 -9.45 -6.98 -1.85
C LYS A 166 -8.09 -6.88 -1.17
N LYS A 167 -7.35 -5.79 -1.40
CA LYS A 167 -6.07 -5.52 -0.74
C LYS A 167 -6.23 -5.46 0.78
N MET A 168 -7.18 -4.67 1.26
CA MET A 168 -7.43 -4.53 2.70
C MET A 168 -7.93 -5.83 3.31
N GLU A 169 -8.81 -6.56 2.63
CA GLU A 169 -9.30 -7.88 3.07
C GLU A 169 -8.18 -8.89 3.20
N MET A 170 -7.27 -8.96 2.23
CA MET A 170 -6.09 -9.84 2.33
C MET A 170 -5.23 -9.49 3.55
N MET A 171 -4.99 -8.21 3.81
CA MET A 171 -4.25 -7.79 5.00
C MET A 171 -5.00 -8.15 6.29
N LEU A 172 -6.31 -7.91 6.37
CA LEU A 172 -7.13 -8.27 7.52
C LEU A 172 -7.17 -9.78 7.76
N LYS A 173 -7.23 -10.60 6.71
CA LYS A 173 -7.14 -12.07 6.79
C LYS A 173 -5.81 -12.52 7.38
N VAL A 174 -4.70 -11.86 7.01
CA VAL A 174 -3.40 -12.10 7.64
C VAL A 174 -3.44 -11.74 9.13
N LEU A 175 -3.96 -10.56 9.49
CA LEU A 175 -4.03 -10.13 10.89
C LEU A 175 -4.87 -11.11 11.75
N ALA A 176 -6.04 -11.52 11.26
CA ALA A 176 -6.91 -12.47 11.97
C ALA A 176 -6.16 -13.78 12.27
N LYS A 177 -5.51 -14.35 11.23
CA LYS A 177 -4.71 -15.58 11.35
C LYS A 177 -3.60 -15.45 12.40
N GLU A 178 -2.89 -14.32 12.42
CA GLU A 178 -1.79 -14.09 13.35
C GLU A 178 -2.27 -13.86 14.79
N ASN A 179 -3.48 -13.32 14.97
CA ASN A 179 -4.12 -13.16 16.28
C ASN A 179 -4.79 -14.45 16.81
N GLY A 180 -4.68 -15.57 16.07
CA GLY A 180 -5.37 -16.82 16.41
C GLY A 180 -6.89 -16.76 16.24
N GLU A 181 -7.41 -15.69 15.61
CA GLU A 181 -8.75 -15.66 15.06
C GLU A 181 -8.69 -16.55 13.81
N GLY A 182 -9.08 -17.83 13.96
CA GLY A 182 -9.17 -18.76 12.82
C GLY A 182 -9.95 -18.13 11.66
N PRO A 183 -9.73 -18.58 10.41
CA PRO A 183 -10.49 -18.04 9.29
C PRO A 183 -11.98 -18.09 9.67
N ALA A 184 -12.66 -16.94 9.63
CA ALA A 184 -14.11 -16.98 9.53
C ALA A 184 -14.35 -17.80 8.26
N ASP A 185 -14.83 -19.02 8.44
CA ASP A 185 -15.08 -19.96 7.37
C ASP A 185 -16.04 -19.27 6.40
N ASP A 186 -15.50 -18.72 5.30
CA ASP A 186 -16.26 -18.46 4.09
C ASP A 186 -16.51 -19.86 3.46
N GLU A 187 -17.37 -20.66 4.10
CA GLU A 187 -18.06 -21.77 3.44
C GLU A 187 -18.96 -21.16 2.35
N GLU A 188 -18.46 -21.10 1.12
CA GLU A 188 -19.32 -21.15 -0.06
C GLU A 188 -18.87 -22.34 -0.93
N ASP A 189 -19.63 -23.43 -0.78
CA ASP A 189 -19.76 -24.53 -1.73
C ASP A 189 -20.42 -24.08 -3.04
#